data_AF-A0AA86PGU9-F1
#
_entry.id   AF-A0AA86PGU9-F1
#
_cell.length_a   1.000
_cell.length_b   1.000
_cell.length_c   1.000
_cell.angle_alpha   90.00
_cell.angle_beta   90.00
_cell.angle_gamma   90.00
#
_symmetry.space_group_name_H-M   'P 1'
#
loop_
_entity.id
_entity.type
_entity.pdbx_description
1 polymer ?
#
loop_
_entity_poly.entity_id
_entity_poly.type
_entity_poly.pdbx_seq_one_letter_code
_entity_poly.pdbx_strand_id
1 'polypeptide(L)'
;MMIKQFHTDYESDLGKVLYADQAVYVAKKVYCARLVVQSKENPNELLIDYHIRMKGASIGAIDKECNEKYEGDYIKLYENLFNHHNTTTFDLCANKPVFQFKGLEVKTMDNFYREIKFPLNKFEKQFEKRYIQQILEDFLRNSKK
;
A
#
# COMPACT_ATOMS: atom_id res chain seq x y z
N MET A 1 13.15 -23.00 5.01
CA MET A 1 13.57 -21.94 4.07
C MET A 1 13.42 -20.61 4.80
N MET A 2 14.51 -19.91 5.10
CA MET A 2 14.47 -18.62 5.82
C MET A 2 13.71 -17.60 4.95
N ILE A 3 12.68 -16.98 5.51
CA ILE A 3 11.97 -15.85 4.93
C ILE A 3 13.00 -14.73 4.76
N LYS A 4 13.36 -14.43 3.50
CA LYS A 4 14.26 -13.31 3.20
C LYS A 4 13.61 -12.04 3.74
N GLN A 5 14.25 -11.44 4.72
CA GLN A 5 13.90 -10.13 5.25
C GLN A 5 13.85 -9.15 4.06
N PHE A 6 12.68 -8.53 3.84
CA PHE A 6 12.58 -7.42 2.91
C PHE A 6 13.45 -6.29 3.48
N HIS A 7 14.62 -6.06 2.88
CA HIS A 7 15.37 -4.82 3.10
C HIS A 7 14.50 -3.69 2.56
N THR A 8 13.86 -3.00 3.48
CA THR A 8 13.13 -1.79 3.18
C THR A 8 14.13 -0.70 3.53
N ASP A 9 14.72 -0.05 2.52
CA ASP A 9 15.58 1.13 2.70
C ASP A 9 14.77 2.36 3.15
N TYR A 10 13.75 2.13 3.98
CA TYR A 10 12.82 3.13 4.47
C TYR A 10 13.32 3.65 5.80
N GLU A 11 13.59 4.94 5.83
CA GLU A 11 13.93 5.68 7.05
C GLU A 11 12.65 6.28 7.61
N SER A 12 12.34 5.96 8.87
CA SER A 12 11.21 6.54 9.58
C SER A 12 11.65 7.78 10.35
N ASP A 13 10.85 8.84 10.28
CA ASP A 13 11.05 10.03 11.11
C ASP A 13 10.85 9.72 12.60
N LEU A 14 10.00 8.73 12.92
CA LEU A 14 9.68 8.30 14.29
C LEU A 14 10.81 7.52 14.96
N GLY A 15 11.69 6.88 14.18
CA GLY A 15 12.76 6.05 14.74
C GLY A 15 13.30 4.94 13.88
N LYS A 16 13.90 3.97 14.54
CA LYS A 16 14.53 2.83 13.87
C LYS A 16 13.47 1.80 13.53
N VAL A 17 13.27 1.55 12.24
CA VAL A 17 12.39 0.48 11.76
C VAL A 17 12.97 -0.87 12.21
N LEU A 18 12.18 -1.64 12.95
CA LEU A 18 12.57 -2.97 13.42
C LEU A 18 12.16 -4.04 12.39
N TYR A 19 10.88 -4.07 12.05
CA TYR A 19 10.30 -5.01 11.10
C TYR A 19 8.94 -4.50 10.59
N ALA A 20 8.44 -5.08 9.50
CA ALA A 20 7.06 -4.92 9.05
C ALA A 20 6.23 -6.10 9.55
N ASP A 21 5.08 -5.84 10.18
CA ASP A 21 4.21 -6.88 10.71
C ASP A 21 3.02 -7.21 9.79
N GLN A 22 2.65 -6.28 8.91
CA GLN A 22 1.61 -6.45 7.90
C GLN A 22 1.98 -5.74 6.60
N ALA A 23 1.62 -6.32 5.45
CA ALA A 23 1.79 -5.69 4.16
C ALA A 23 0.76 -6.17 3.14
N VAL A 24 0.28 -5.23 2.30
CA VAL A 24 -0.65 -5.47 1.22
C VAL A 24 -0.02 -5.00 -0.09
N TYR A 25 0.12 -5.91 -1.06
CA TYR A 25 0.68 -5.65 -2.37
C TYR A 25 -0.42 -5.76 -3.43
N VAL A 26 -0.94 -4.61 -3.87
CA VAL A 26 -2.09 -4.57 -4.78
C VAL A 26 -1.65 -4.69 -6.24
N ALA A 27 -0.59 -3.97 -6.63
CA ALA A 27 -0.09 -3.99 -8.00
C ALA A 27 1.36 -3.47 -8.09
N LYS A 28 1.91 -3.47 -9.31
CA LYS A 28 3.24 -2.86 -9.55
C LYS A 28 3.23 -1.40 -9.10
N LYS A 29 4.12 -1.07 -8.15
CA LYS A 29 4.25 0.26 -7.51
C LYS A 29 3.01 0.69 -6.71
N VAL A 30 2.22 -0.28 -6.23
CA VAL A 30 1.08 -0.03 -5.34
C VAL A 30 1.13 -1.05 -4.20
N TYR A 31 1.54 -0.60 -3.02
CA TYR A 31 1.61 -1.41 -1.81
C TYR A 31 1.56 -0.54 -0.55
N CYS A 32 1.23 -1.15 0.57
CA CYS A 32 1.33 -0.55 1.90
C CYS A 32 1.95 -1.59 2.84
N ALA A 33 2.92 -1.19 3.64
CA ALA A 33 3.48 -2.00 4.72
C ALA A 33 3.37 -1.24 6.04
N ARG A 34 2.82 -1.90 7.07
CA ARG A 34 2.80 -1.40 8.44
C ARG A 34 4.12 -1.77 9.11
N LEU A 35 4.80 -0.76 9.63
CA LEU A 35 6.12 -0.84 10.21
C LEU A 35 6.04 -0.69 11.73
N VAL A 36 6.75 -1.56 12.43
CA VAL A 36 7.00 -1.41 13.86
C VAL A 36 8.34 -0.70 14.02
N VAL A 37 8.30 0.45 14.68
CA VAL A 37 9.42 1.38 14.82
C VAL A 37 9.76 1.55 16.29
N GLN A 38 11.04 1.47 16.64
CA GLN A 38 11.51 1.85 17.96
C GLN A 38 11.68 3.37 18.02
N SER A 39 11.02 4.01 18.98
CA SER A 39 11.04 5.48 19.14
C SER A 39 12.46 6.02 19.32
N LYS A 40 12.76 7.17 18.67
CA LYS A 40 14.02 7.91 18.90
C LYS A 40 14.12 8.49 20.29
N GLU A 41 12.99 8.88 20.87
CA GLU A 41 12.93 9.57 22.16
C GLU A 41 12.94 8.58 23.33
N ASN A 42 12.28 7.44 23.17
CA ASN A 42 12.17 6.42 24.21
C ASN A 42 12.42 5.00 23.64
N PRO A 43 13.61 4.41 23.89
CA PRO A 43 13.95 3.09 23.35
C PRO A 43 13.02 1.93 23.80
N ASN A 44 12.25 2.11 24.88
CA ASN A 44 11.31 1.09 25.36
C ASN A 44 9.91 1.24 24.73
N GLU A 45 9.69 2.23 23.88
CA GLU A 45 8.42 2.51 23.21
C GLU A 45 8.46 2.05 21.75
N LEU A 46 7.39 1.37 21.35
CA LEU A 46 7.16 0.95 19.97
C LEU A 46 6.06 1.82 19.35
N LEU A 47 6.38 2.40 18.20
CA LEU A 47 5.51 3.22 17.39
C LEU A 47 5.15 2.50 16.11
N ILE A 48 4.06 2.94 15.48
CA ILE A 48 3.60 2.44 14.19
C ILE A 48 3.86 3.50 13.12
N ASP A 49 4.47 3.06 12.03
CA ASP A 49 4.65 3.85 10.81
C ASP A 49 4.15 3.07 9.58
N TYR A 50 4.03 3.73 8.44
CA TYR A 50 3.55 3.10 7.21
C TYR A 50 4.45 3.44 6.03
N HIS A 51 4.95 2.40 5.36
CA HIS A 51 5.58 2.57 4.06
C HIS A 51 4.53 2.42 2.96
N ILE A 52 4.05 3.57 2.48
CA ILE A 52 2.96 3.69 1.52
C ILE A 52 3.51 3.99 0.13
N ARG A 53 3.04 3.23 -0.87
CA ARG A 53 3.28 3.53 -2.28
C ARG A 53 1.99 3.40 -3.07
N MET A 54 1.60 4.47 -3.76
CA MET A 54 0.42 4.49 -4.64
C MET A 54 0.75 5.22 -5.93
N LYS A 55 0.83 4.50 -7.05
CA LYS A 55 0.90 5.16 -8.34
C LYS A 55 -0.47 5.74 -8.70
N GLY A 56 -0.52 7.06 -8.83
CA GLY A 56 -1.72 7.76 -9.31
C GLY A 56 -2.39 8.61 -8.24
N ALA A 57 -2.09 8.43 -6.96
CA ALA A 57 -2.53 9.31 -5.89
C ALA A 57 -1.33 9.94 -5.17
N SER A 58 -1.49 11.16 -4.65
CA SER A 58 -0.52 11.77 -3.74
C SER A 58 -0.75 11.29 -2.31
N ILE A 59 0.30 11.27 -1.48
CA ILE A 59 0.20 10.88 -0.07
C ILE A 59 -0.95 11.59 0.65
N GLY A 60 -1.05 12.92 0.53
CA GLY A 60 -2.14 13.65 1.17
C GLY A 60 -3.56 13.30 0.69
N ALA A 61 -3.72 12.82 -0.54
CA ALA A 61 -5.02 12.32 -1.01
C ALA A 61 -5.34 10.95 -0.40
N ILE A 62 -4.32 10.12 -0.20
CA ILE A 62 -4.41 8.83 0.48
C ILE A 62 -4.74 9.06 1.95
N ASP A 63 -4.05 9.97 2.63
CA ASP A 63 -4.25 10.29 4.04
C ASP A 63 -5.68 10.79 4.30
N LYS A 64 -6.17 11.72 3.47
CA LYS A 64 -7.55 12.21 3.55
C LYS A 64 -8.56 11.07 3.42
N GLU A 65 -8.45 10.27 2.35
CA GLU A 65 -9.35 9.15 2.11
C GLU A 65 -9.28 8.09 3.23
N CYS A 66 -8.08 7.82 3.73
CA CYS A 66 -7.83 6.87 4.82
C CYS A 66 -8.47 7.35 6.13
N ASN A 67 -8.31 8.62 6.48
CA ASN A 67 -8.89 9.20 7.69
C ASN A 67 -10.42 9.27 7.61
N GLU A 68 -10.98 9.63 6.46
CA GLU A 68 -12.42 9.79 6.28
C GLU A 68 -13.19 8.45 6.24
N LYS A 69 -12.60 7.38 5.69
CA LYS A 69 -13.33 6.12 5.42
C LYS A 69 -12.77 4.89 6.14
N TYR A 70 -11.56 4.97 6.68
CA TYR A 70 -10.86 3.82 7.27
C TYR A 70 -10.26 4.15 8.64
N GLU A 71 -10.64 5.27 9.26
CA GLU A 71 -10.19 5.67 10.60
C GLU A 71 -8.66 5.76 10.72
N GLY A 72 -7.98 6.10 9.62
CA GLY A 72 -6.51 6.17 9.55
C GLY A 72 -5.81 4.82 9.37
N ASP A 73 -6.55 3.73 9.21
CA ASP A 73 -5.98 2.40 8.95
C ASP A 73 -5.67 2.18 7.46
N TYR A 74 -4.42 2.49 7.08
CA TYR A 74 -3.94 2.34 5.70
C TYR A 74 -3.97 0.89 5.20
N ILE A 75 -3.87 -0.11 6.10
CA ILE A 75 -3.94 -1.52 5.68
C ILE A 75 -5.33 -1.82 5.15
N LYS A 76 -6.39 -1.41 5.85
CA LYS A 76 -7.79 -1.59 5.39
C LYS A 76 -8.07 -0.90 4.06
N LEU A 77 -7.56 0.32 3.86
CA LEU A 77 -7.68 1.01 2.57
C LEU A 77 -7.05 0.18 1.44
N TYR A 78 -5.87 -0.39 1.67
CA TYR A 78 -5.17 -1.19 0.67
C TYR A 78 -5.77 -2.58 0.48
N GLU A 79 -6.33 -3.21 1.53
CA GLU A 79 -7.12 -4.44 1.43
C GLU A 79 -8.38 -4.21 0.59
N ASN A 80 -9.05 -3.05 0.78
CA ASN A 80 -10.19 -2.66 -0.04
C ASN A 80 -9.82 -2.57 -1.53
N LEU A 81 -8.67 -1.95 -1.84
CA LEU A 81 -8.12 -1.89 -3.19
C LEU A 81 -7.69 -3.25 -3.74
N PHE A 82 -7.17 -4.12 -2.86
CA PHE A 82 -6.78 -5.48 -3.19
C PHE A 82 -7.99 -6.34 -3.54
N ASN A 83 -9.14 -6.18 -2.88
CA ASN A 83 -10.31 -7.04 -3.10
C ASN A 83 -11.02 -6.84 -4.46
N HIS A 84 -10.36 -6.20 -5.43
CA HIS A 84 -10.57 -6.17 -6.90
C HIS A 84 -11.94 -5.71 -7.44
N HIS A 85 -12.96 -5.57 -6.59
CA HIS A 85 -14.30 -5.10 -6.93
C HIS A 85 -14.53 -3.64 -6.56
N ASN A 86 -13.67 -3.08 -5.70
CA ASN A 86 -13.88 -1.75 -5.15
C ASN A 86 -13.02 -0.73 -5.89
N THR A 87 -13.70 0.28 -6.42
CA THR A 87 -13.07 1.50 -6.93
C THR A 87 -12.87 2.44 -5.76
N THR A 88 -11.73 3.13 -5.73
CA THR A 88 -11.49 4.19 -4.74
C THR A 88 -11.23 5.48 -5.46
N THR A 89 -11.95 6.53 -5.06
CA THR A 89 -11.85 7.85 -5.66
C THR A 89 -11.04 8.74 -4.73
N PHE A 90 -9.89 9.20 -5.21
CA PHE A 90 -9.01 10.09 -4.47
C PHE A 90 -9.18 11.53 -4.93
N ASP A 91 -9.32 12.45 -3.98
CA ASP A 91 -9.27 13.89 -4.23
C ASP A 91 -7.80 14.35 -4.25
N LEU A 92 -7.27 14.62 -5.44
CA LEU A 92 -5.89 15.03 -5.61
C LEU A 92 -5.65 16.52 -5.29
N CYS A 93 -6.71 17.29 -5.04
CA CYS A 93 -6.61 18.67 -4.55
C CYS A 93 -6.47 18.75 -3.01
N ALA A 94 -6.72 17.65 -2.29
CA ALA A 94 -6.83 17.62 -0.83
C ALA A 94 -5.73 18.38 -0.06
N ASN A 95 -4.46 18.21 -0.45
CA ASN A 95 -3.32 18.78 0.28
C ASN A 95 -2.38 19.63 -0.59
N LYS A 96 -2.72 19.86 -1.86
CA LYS A 96 -1.89 20.70 -2.74
C LYS A 96 -2.71 21.30 -3.88
N PRO A 97 -2.37 22.51 -4.33
CA PRO A 97 -2.99 23.08 -5.51
C PRO A 97 -2.66 22.23 -6.74
N VAL A 98 -3.68 21.92 -7.52
CA VAL A 98 -3.54 21.26 -8.83
C VAL A 98 -3.76 22.33 -9.90
N PHE A 99 -2.86 22.38 -10.87
CA PHE A 99 -2.92 23.37 -11.95
C PHE A 99 -3.30 22.72 -13.27
N GLN A 100 -4.23 23.36 -13.97
CA GLN A 100 -4.57 23.06 -15.35
C GLN A 100 -3.90 24.08 -16.26
N PHE A 101 -3.13 23.58 -17.23
CA PHE A 101 -2.48 24.39 -18.25
C PHE A 101 -3.31 24.37 -19.53
N LYS A 102 -3.66 25.54 -20.07
CA LYS A 102 -4.37 25.69 -21.34
C LYS A 102 -3.67 26.76 -22.18
N GLY A 103 -2.72 26.35 -23.01
CA GLY A 103 -1.87 27.27 -23.76
C GLY A 103 -0.97 28.07 -22.81
N LEU A 104 -1.09 29.39 -22.81
CA LEU A 104 -0.38 30.30 -21.90
C LEU A 104 -1.15 30.62 -20.61
N GLU A 105 -2.37 30.07 -20.43
CA GLU A 105 -3.16 30.24 -19.21
C GLU A 105 -2.87 29.12 -18.21
N VAL A 106 -2.74 29.50 -16.94
CA VAL A 106 -2.68 28.58 -15.79
C VAL A 106 -3.88 28.84 -14.90
N LYS A 107 -4.67 27.80 -14.62
CA LYS A 107 -5.79 27.86 -13.68
C LYS A 107 -5.58 26.88 -12.55
N THR A 108 -5.84 27.31 -11.32
CA THR A 108 -5.92 26.41 -10.17
C THR A 108 -7.24 25.65 -10.24
N MET A 109 -7.20 24.34 -10.02
CA MET A 109 -8.38 23.50 -9.96
C MET A 109 -8.89 23.39 -8.53
N ASP A 110 -10.17 23.68 -8.33
CA ASP A 110 -10.82 23.50 -7.03
C ASP A 110 -11.04 22.02 -6.69
N ASN A 111 -11.20 21.20 -7.72
CA ASN A 111 -11.53 19.78 -7.58
C ASN A 111 -10.80 18.97 -8.65
N PHE A 112 -10.04 17.96 -8.23
CA PHE A 112 -9.40 17.02 -9.15
C PHE A 112 -9.48 15.60 -8.60
N TYR A 113 -10.55 14.89 -8.95
CA TYR A 113 -10.77 13.52 -8.51
C TYR A 113 -10.14 12.51 -9.47
N ARG A 114 -9.58 11.44 -8.91
CA ARG A 114 -9.09 10.30 -9.67
C ARG A 114 -9.63 9.01 -9.08
N GLU A 115 -10.34 8.27 -9.92
CA GLU A 115 -10.75 6.91 -9.63
C GLU A 115 -9.60 5.94 -9.93
N ILE A 116 -9.28 5.08 -8.97
CA ILE A 116 -8.30 4.03 -9.09
C ILE A 116 -9.01 2.68 -8.94
N LYS A 117 -8.76 1.79 -9.91
CA LYS A 117 -9.27 0.43 -9.95
C LYS A 117 -8.14 -0.51 -10.33
N PHE A 118 -8.05 -1.65 -9.64
CA PHE A 118 -7.16 -2.74 -10.01
C PHE A 118 -7.99 -3.91 -10.55
N PRO A 119 -8.15 -4.01 -11.88
CA PRO A 119 -8.86 -5.14 -12.47
C PRO A 119 -8.07 -6.43 -12.23
N LEU A 120 -8.79 -7.54 -12.05
CA LEU A 120 -8.18 -8.88 -12.05
C LEU A 120 -7.31 -9.04 -13.28
N ASN A 121 -6.00 -9.09 -13.08
CA ASN A 121 -5.10 -9.38 -14.19
C ASN A 121 -5.13 -10.88 -14.43
N LYS A 122 -5.20 -11.29 -15.70
CA LYS A 122 -5.08 -12.70 -16.14
C LYS A 122 -3.84 -13.42 -15.53
N PHE A 123 -2.84 -12.64 -15.11
CA PHE A 123 -1.62 -13.08 -14.43
C PHE A 123 -1.82 -13.58 -12.99
N GLU A 124 -2.80 -13.08 -12.22
CA GLU A 124 -3.06 -13.54 -10.85
C GLU A 124 -3.63 -14.96 -10.84
N LYS A 125 -4.51 -15.31 -11.79
CA LYS A 125 -4.94 -16.71 -12.02
C LYS A 125 -3.75 -17.65 -12.29
N GLN A 126 -2.68 -17.16 -12.89
CA GLN A 126 -1.50 -17.96 -13.22
C GLN A 126 -0.54 -18.08 -12.02
N PHE A 127 -0.45 -17.03 -11.20
CA PHE A 127 0.37 -16.99 -9.99
C PHE A 127 -0.26 -17.80 -8.85
N GLU A 128 -1.57 -17.65 -8.59
CA GLU A 128 -2.31 -18.48 -7.62
C GLU A 128 -2.23 -19.96 -7.97
N LYS A 129 -2.42 -20.31 -9.26
CA LYS A 129 -2.35 -21.70 -9.72
C LYS A 129 -0.97 -22.32 -9.45
N ARG A 130 0.10 -21.55 -9.67
CA ARG A 130 1.48 -22.01 -9.38
C ARG A 130 1.76 -22.12 -7.88
N TYR A 131 1.31 -21.14 -7.09
CA TYR A 131 1.56 -21.12 -5.64
C TYR A 131 0.79 -22.23 -4.91
N ILE A 132 -0.50 -22.43 -5.24
CA ILE A 132 -1.32 -23.54 -4.71
C ILE A 132 -0.72 -24.89 -5.11
N GLN A 133 -0.26 -25.03 -6.36
CA GLN A 133 0.35 -26.27 -6.82
C GLN A 133 1.69 -26.55 -6.11
N GLN A 134 2.49 -25.52 -5.84
CA GLN A 134 3.70 -25.63 -5.05
C GLN A 134 3.43 -26.01 -3.59
N ILE A 135 2.42 -25.40 -2.95
CA ILE A 135 1.97 -25.77 -1.59
C ILE A 135 1.49 -27.22 -1.55
N LEU A 136 0.69 -27.66 -2.53
CA LEU A 136 0.21 -29.04 -2.64
C LEU A 136 1.36 -30.03 -2.84
N GLU A 137 2.33 -29.71 -3.69
CA GLU A 137 3.51 -30.54 -3.90
C GLU A 137 4.35 -30.66 -2.64
N ASP A 138 4.58 -29.55 -1.92
CA ASP A 138 5.31 -29.54 -0.64
C ASP A 138 4.55 -30.30 0.46
N PHE A 139 3.22 -30.19 0.50
CA PHE A 139 2.37 -30.96 1.42
C PHE A 139 2.43 -32.47 1.14
N LEU A 140 2.25 -32.87 -0.12
CA LEU A 140 2.33 -34.28 -0.56
C LEU A 140 3.72 -34.89 -0.34
N ARG A 141 4.77 -34.07 -0.39
CA ARG A 141 6.15 -34.49 -0.13
C ARG A 141 6.40 -34.74 1.35
N ASN A 142 5.75 -33.97 2.22
CA ASN A 142 5.83 -34.12 3.67
C ASN A 142 4.91 -35.23 4.20
N SER A 143 3.84 -35.60 3.48
CA SER A 143 2.92 -36.67 3.87
C SER A 143 3.38 -38.09 3.49
N LYS A 144 4.50 -38.21 2.75
CA LYS A 144 5.10 -39.49 2.31
C LYS A 144 6.36 -39.89 3.08
N LYS A 145 6.71 -39.15 4.13
CA LYS A 145 7.72 -39.50 5.13
C LYS A 145 7.04 -39.97 6.41
#